data_AF-A0A484Z8M3-F1
#
_entry.id   AF-A0A484Z8M3-F1
#
_cell.length_a   1.000
_cell.length_b   1.000
_cell.length_c   1.000
_cell.angle_alpha   90.00
_cell.angle_beta   90.00
_cell.angle_gamma   90.00
#
_symmetry.space_group_name_H-M   'P 1'
#
loop_
_entity.id
_entity.type
_entity.pdbx_description
1 polymer ?
#
loop_
_entity_poly.entity_id
_entity_poly.type
_entity_poly.pdbx_seq_one_letter_code
_entity_poly.pdbx_strand_id
1 'polypeptide(L)'
;MKTVEPLAMNLPLHQAVVVAPQVKAPEPEPVVIAAIPKDAMVMEADQVKAGSTRFLNGTWRVILDVKDPITGKPPSLRYQIQNNKGTARVVHGDNIVCRAEIFSGLHSNGELMIKSRGNARCTDGSRYPMPEVSCKSGTSDVAECSARYDAKTVVPLTFKKAGA
;
A
#
# COMPACT_ATOMS: atom_id res chain seq x y z
N MET A 1 -83.39 0.84 -58.53
CA MET A 1 -82.80 1.61 -57.41
C MET A 1 -82.46 0.61 -56.31
N LYS A 2 -81.18 0.36 -56.06
CA LYS A 2 -80.71 -0.46 -54.93
C LYS A 2 -79.79 0.43 -54.11
N THR A 3 -80.34 0.91 -53.00
CA THR A 3 -79.72 1.87 -52.09
C THR A 3 -78.69 1.13 -51.23
N VAL A 4 -77.46 1.62 -51.22
CA VAL A 4 -76.33 1.09 -50.47
C VAL A 4 -76.36 1.69 -49.06
N GLU A 5 -76.38 0.83 -48.03
CA GLU A 5 -76.31 1.24 -46.63
C GLU A 5 -74.92 1.80 -46.26
N PRO A 6 -74.83 2.89 -45.48
CA PRO A 6 -73.57 3.48 -45.07
C PRO A 6 -72.98 2.76 -43.84
N LEU A 7 -71.71 2.34 -43.95
CA LEU A 7 -70.92 1.72 -42.87
C LEU A 7 -70.53 2.76 -41.81
N ALA A 8 -70.76 2.43 -40.54
CA ALA A 8 -70.36 3.23 -39.39
C ALA A 8 -68.83 3.29 -39.26
N MET A 9 -68.26 4.50 -39.29
CA MET A 9 -66.84 4.74 -39.00
C MET A 9 -66.58 4.67 -37.49
N ASN A 10 -66.23 3.49 -36.98
CA ASN A 10 -65.64 3.36 -35.65
C ASN A 10 -64.11 3.35 -35.82
N LEU A 11 -63.49 4.53 -35.85
CA LEU A 11 -62.03 4.64 -35.77
C LEU A 11 -61.59 4.34 -34.33
N PRO A 12 -60.71 3.35 -34.10
CA PRO A 12 -60.17 3.15 -32.76
C PRO A 12 -59.13 4.25 -32.48
N LEU A 13 -59.52 5.23 -31.66
CA LEU A 13 -58.60 6.19 -31.03
C LEU A 13 -57.62 5.43 -30.14
N HIS A 14 -56.49 4.99 -30.70
CA HIS A 14 -55.37 4.51 -29.91
C HIS A 14 -54.66 5.71 -29.31
N GLN A 15 -54.72 5.86 -27.98
CA GLN A 15 -53.91 6.84 -27.27
C GLN A 15 -52.45 6.40 -27.32
N ALA A 16 -51.56 7.29 -27.78
CA ALA A 16 -50.13 7.04 -27.79
C ALA A 16 -49.58 7.06 -26.36
N VAL A 17 -49.01 5.94 -25.92
CA VAL A 17 -48.28 5.86 -24.63
C VAL A 17 -46.85 6.32 -24.87
N VAL A 18 -46.46 7.43 -24.23
CA VAL A 18 -45.08 7.92 -24.23
C VAL A 18 -44.27 7.06 -23.26
N VAL A 19 -43.44 6.17 -23.80
CA VAL A 19 -42.45 5.43 -23.01
C VAL A 19 -41.27 6.35 -22.74
N ALA A 20 -41.10 6.77 -21.48
CA ALA A 20 -39.92 7.51 -21.05
C ALA A 20 -38.66 6.63 -21.22
N PRO A 21 -37.55 7.17 -21.76
CA PRO A 21 -36.32 6.40 -21.91
C PRO A 21 -35.79 6.03 -20.51
N GLN A 22 -35.59 4.73 -20.28
CA GLN A 22 -34.95 4.24 -19.08
C GLN A 22 -33.49 4.71 -19.06
N VAL A 23 -33.18 5.64 -18.15
CA VAL A 23 -31.81 6.00 -17.82
C VAL A 23 -31.16 4.75 -17.23
N LYS A 24 -30.34 4.08 -18.04
CA LYS A 24 -29.44 3.03 -17.57
C LYS A 24 -28.61 3.60 -16.43
N ALA A 25 -28.80 3.07 -15.23
CA ALA A 25 -27.86 3.25 -14.14
C ALA A 25 -26.48 2.79 -14.66
N PRO A 26 -25.40 3.56 -14.44
CA PRO A 26 -24.07 3.14 -14.83
C PRO A 26 -23.75 1.82 -14.12
N GLU A 27 -23.48 0.79 -14.92
CA GLU A 27 -22.93 -0.49 -14.51
C GLU A 27 -21.64 -0.21 -13.71
N PRO A 28 -21.43 -0.80 -12.52
CA PRO A 28 -20.18 -0.61 -11.80
C PRO A 28 -19.04 -1.10 -12.69
N GLU A 29 -18.15 -0.18 -13.07
CA GLU A 29 -16.93 -0.51 -13.79
C GLU A 29 -16.19 -1.61 -13.02
N PRO A 30 -15.70 -2.66 -13.69
CA PRO A 30 -14.98 -3.73 -13.03
C PRO A 30 -13.79 -3.10 -12.29
N VAL A 31 -13.78 -3.25 -10.96
CA VAL A 31 -12.67 -2.82 -10.11
C VAL A 31 -11.43 -3.50 -10.66
N VAL A 32 -10.59 -2.74 -11.37
CA VAL A 32 -9.31 -3.21 -11.86
C VAL A 32 -8.47 -3.45 -10.61
N ILE A 33 -8.42 -4.71 -10.16
CA ILE A 33 -7.52 -5.13 -9.09
C ILE A 33 -6.12 -4.91 -9.66
N ALA A 34 -5.52 -3.75 -9.35
CA ALA A 34 -4.13 -3.50 -9.67
C ALA A 34 -3.34 -4.67 -9.09
N ALA A 35 -2.67 -5.42 -9.96
CA ALA A 35 -1.94 -6.61 -9.56
C ALA A 35 -0.94 -6.23 -8.46
N ILE A 36 -1.05 -6.87 -7.29
CA ILE A 36 -0.15 -6.62 -6.16
C ILE A 36 1.28 -6.90 -6.65
N PRO A 37 2.23 -5.95 -6.48
CA PRO A 37 3.61 -6.20 -6.86
C PRO A 37 4.15 -7.44 -6.14
N LYS A 38 4.80 -8.35 -6.85
CA LYS A 38 5.33 -9.61 -6.28
C LYS A 38 6.35 -9.39 -5.16
N ASP A 39 7.00 -8.23 -5.16
CA ASP A 39 7.98 -7.82 -4.17
C ASP A 39 7.38 -6.96 -3.03
N ALA A 40 6.07 -6.70 -3.04
CA ALA A 40 5.41 -5.96 -1.97
C ALA A 40 5.43 -6.74 -0.66
N MET A 41 5.54 -6.01 0.45
CA MET A 41 5.24 -6.57 1.76
C MET A 41 3.73 -6.66 1.93
N VAL A 42 3.20 -7.87 2.09
CA VAL A 42 1.77 -8.11 2.31
C VAL A 42 1.57 -8.55 3.77
N MET A 43 0.78 -7.78 4.51
CA MET A 43 0.38 -8.03 5.88
C MET A 43 -0.94 -8.80 5.88
N GLU A 44 -0.90 -10.05 5.42
CA GLU A 44 -2.07 -10.92 5.27
C GLU A 44 -2.95 -10.93 6.54
N ALA A 45 -4.26 -10.72 6.37
CA ALA A 45 -5.17 -10.49 7.49
C ALA A 45 -5.24 -11.65 8.49
N ASP A 46 -5.13 -12.90 8.02
CA ASP A 46 -5.08 -14.10 8.86
C ASP A 46 -3.81 -14.13 9.74
N GLN A 47 -2.66 -13.81 9.16
CA GLN A 47 -1.38 -13.74 9.86
C GLN A 47 -1.40 -12.64 10.90
N VAL A 48 -1.88 -11.45 10.54
CA VAL A 48 -1.96 -10.30 11.46
C VAL A 48 -2.88 -10.61 12.64
N LYS A 49 -4.07 -11.16 12.38
CA LYS A 49 -5.03 -11.57 13.43
C LYS A 49 -4.44 -12.65 14.35
N ALA A 50 -3.64 -13.56 13.81
CA ALA A 50 -2.94 -14.59 14.58
C ALA A 50 -1.71 -14.07 15.34
N GLY A 51 -1.36 -12.78 15.23
CA GLY A 51 -0.15 -12.22 15.83
C GLY A 51 1.14 -12.64 15.12
N SER A 52 1.04 -13.23 13.92
CA SER A 52 2.17 -13.70 13.13
C SER A 52 2.84 -12.54 12.38
N THR A 53 4.16 -12.60 12.33
CA THR A 53 5.03 -11.64 11.62
C THR A 53 5.84 -12.34 10.53
N ARG A 54 5.44 -13.55 10.12
CA ARG A 54 6.19 -14.36 9.16
C ARG A 54 6.38 -13.68 7.81
N PHE A 55 5.42 -12.85 7.40
CA PHE A 55 5.51 -12.04 6.19
C PHE A 55 6.72 -11.10 6.18
N LEU A 56 7.27 -10.73 7.34
CA LEU A 56 8.43 -9.85 7.47
C LEU A 56 9.77 -10.58 7.27
N ASN A 57 9.80 -11.91 7.35
CA ASN A 57 11.04 -12.66 7.23
C ASN A 57 11.64 -12.54 5.82
N GLY A 58 12.91 -12.17 5.75
CA GLY A 58 13.67 -12.05 4.51
C GLY A 58 14.52 -10.79 4.44
N THR A 59 14.97 -10.48 3.22
CA THR A 59 15.73 -9.27 2.93
C THR A 59 14.84 -8.28 2.19
N TRP A 60 14.85 -7.04 2.66
CA TRP A 60 14.03 -5.96 2.14
C TRP A 60 14.88 -4.77 1.75
N ARG A 61 14.59 -4.19 0.59
CA ARG A 61 14.98 -2.83 0.23
C ARG A 61 13.90 -1.89 0.76
N VAL A 62 14.31 -0.90 1.55
CA VAL A 62 13.42 0.13 2.07
C VAL A 62 13.62 1.39 1.24
N ILE A 63 12.54 1.88 0.65
CA ILE A 63 12.54 3.09 -0.17
C ILE A 63 11.81 4.15 0.62
N LEU A 64 12.53 5.20 1.03
CA LEU A 64 11.93 6.38 1.63
C LEU A 64 11.49 7.33 0.51
N ASP A 65 10.29 7.89 0.65
CA ASP A 65 9.80 8.93 -0.27
C ASP A 65 10.36 10.32 0.07
N VAL A 66 11.68 10.38 0.32
CA VAL A 66 12.42 11.60 0.64
C VAL A 66 13.81 11.54 0.03
N LYS A 67 14.28 12.69 -0.45
CA LYS A 67 15.67 12.90 -0.86
C LYS A 67 16.51 13.26 0.37
N ASP A 68 17.66 12.63 0.52
CA ASP A 68 18.62 12.99 1.55
C ASP A 68 19.12 14.45 1.34
N PRO A 69 19.13 15.31 2.37
CA PRO A 69 19.46 16.73 2.21
C PRO A 69 20.95 16.97 1.92
N ILE A 70 21.83 16.01 2.20
CA ILE A 70 23.28 16.11 1.99
C ILE A 70 23.64 15.63 0.58
N THR A 71 23.04 14.51 0.14
CA THR A 71 23.42 13.86 -1.12
C THR A 71 22.45 14.11 -2.28
N GLY A 72 21.25 14.62 -2.01
CA GLY A 72 20.16 14.79 -2.98
C GLY A 72 19.59 13.47 -3.51
N LYS A 73 20.10 12.31 -3.05
CA LYS A 73 19.68 10.96 -3.44
C LYS A 73 19.02 10.25 -2.26
N PRO A 74 17.98 9.43 -2.46
CA PRO A 74 17.45 8.62 -1.39
C PRO A 74 18.54 7.67 -0.85
N PRO A 75 18.74 7.56 0.48
CA PRO A 75 19.71 6.64 1.03
C PRO A 75 19.35 5.20 0.67
N SER A 76 20.35 4.34 0.44
CA SER A 76 20.10 2.93 0.19
C SER A 76 19.92 2.20 1.52
N LEU A 77 18.67 1.94 1.90
CA LEU A 77 18.33 1.23 3.12
C LEU A 77 17.96 -0.23 2.83
N ARG A 78 18.58 -1.16 3.55
CA ARG A 78 18.30 -2.59 3.47
C ARG A 78 18.10 -3.18 4.85
N TYR A 79 16.99 -3.89 5.03
CA TYR A 79 16.71 -4.65 6.24
C TYR A 79 16.84 -6.14 5.95
N GLN A 80 17.42 -6.88 6.89
CA GLN A 80 17.39 -8.33 6.89
C GLN A 80 16.77 -8.75 8.22
N ILE A 81 15.59 -9.37 8.16
CA ILE A 81 14.80 -9.68 9.35
C ILE A 81 14.49 -11.18 9.34
N GLN A 82 14.66 -11.80 10.49
CA GLN A 82 14.28 -13.17 10.75
C GLN A 82 13.75 -13.28 12.19
N ASN A 83 12.55 -13.80 12.36
CA ASN A 83 11.93 -14.03 13.67
C ASN A 83 11.98 -12.79 14.56
N ASN A 84 11.54 -11.65 14.01
CA ASN A 84 11.47 -10.36 14.67
C ASN A 84 12.79 -9.69 15.10
N LYS A 85 13.93 -10.24 14.68
CA LYS A 85 15.25 -9.65 14.90
C LYS A 85 15.96 -9.51 13.57
N GLY A 86 16.83 -8.51 13.46
CA GLY A 86 17.49 -8.27 12.20
C GLY A 86 18.58 -7.22 12.25
N THR A 87 19.08 -6.90 11.06
CA THR A 87 20.05 -5.82 10.86
C THR A 87 19.55 -4.86 9.81
N ALA A 88 19.70 -3.57 10.08
CA ALA A 88 19.55 -2.51 9.11
C ALA A 88 20.92 -2.10 8.58
N ARG A 89 21.02 -1.92 7.27
CA ARG A 89 22.19 -1.36 6.58
C ARG A 89 21.75 -0.14 5.79
N VAL A 90 22.32 1.01 6.13
CA VAL A 90 22.17 2.27 5.38
C VAL A 90 23.46 2.50 4.61
N VAL A 91 23.36 2.90 3.34
CA VAL A 91 24.47 3.50 2.60
C VAL A 91 24.07 4.90 2.20
N HIS A 92 24.87 5.88 2.62
CA HIS A 92 24.73 7.28 2.23
C HIS A 92 26.05 7.78 1.61
N GLY A 93 26.19 9.10 1.42
CA GLY A 93 27.29 9.75 0.69
C GLY A 93 28.68 9.15 0.94
N ASP A 94 29.53 9.17 -0.09
CA ASP A 94 30.90 8.65 -0.06
C ASP A 94 31.02 7.15 0.30
N ASN A 95 29.98 6.37 -0.01
CA ASN A 95 29.89 4.92 0.27
C ASN A 95 30.02 4.57 1.76
N ILE A 96 29.70 5.51 2.66
CA ILE A 96 29.68 5.28 4.09
C ILE A 96 28.58 4.26 4.41
N VAL A 97 28.95 3.20 5.12
CA VAL A 97 28.03 2.10 5.48
C VAL A 97 27.71 2.18 6.97
N CYS A 98 26.45 2.40 7.29
CA CYS A 98 25.97 2.39 8.66
C CYS A 98 25.19 1.11 8.96
N ARG A 99 25.41 0.50 10.12
CA ARG A 99 24.69 -0.70 10.57
C ARG A 99 24.07 -0.53 11.94
N ALA A 100 22.87 -1.09 12.11
CA ALA A 100 22.17 -1.18 13.39
C ALA A 100 21.46 -2.53 13.54
N GLU A 101 21.37 -3.01 14.77
CA GLU A 101 20.43 -4.09 15.12
C GLU A 101 19.01 -3.52 15.19
N ILE A 102 18.06 -4.25 14.61
CA ILE A 102 16.64 -3.90 14.59
C ILE A 102 15.79 -5.02 15.16
N PHE A 103 14.67 -4.63 15.72
CA PHE A 103 13.68 -5.49 16.35
C PHE A 103 12.32 -5.10 15.83
N SER A 104 11.48 -6.08 15.56
CA SER A 104 10.11 -5.84 15.13
C SER A 104 9.10 -6.50 16.06
N GLY A 105 7.87 -6.01 16.03
CA GLY A 105 6.78 -6.58 16.79
C GLY A 105 5.44 -6.14 16.23
N LEU A 106 4.47 -7.03 16.25
CA LEU A 106 3.09 -6.73 15.87
C LEU A 106 2.29 -6.42 17.13
N HIS A 107 1.71 -5.22 17.19
CA HIS A 107 0.83 -4.83 18.28
C HIS A 107 -0.55 -5.47 18.11
N SER A 108 -1.31 -5.53 19.22
CA SER A 108 -2.66 -6.12 19.23
C SER A 108 -3.66 -5.40 18.32
N ASN A 109 -3.39 -4.14 17.96
CA ASN A 109 -4.17 -3.35 17.01
C ASN A 109 -3.80 -3.63 15.54
N GLY A 110 -2.91 -4.59 15.27
CA GLY A 110 -2.43 -4.94 13.93
C GLY A 110 -1.32 -4.01 13.39
N GLU A 111 -0.82 -3.07 14.19
CA GLU A 111 0.29 -2.21 13.80
C GLU A 111 1.63 -2.92 13.99
N LEU A 112 2.36 -3.10 12.89
CA LEU A 112 3.73 -3.58 12.93
C LEU A 112 4.64 -2.42 13.29
N MET A 113 5.52 -2.62 14.27
CA MET A 113 6.59 -1.69 14.61
C MET A 113 7.95 -2.30 14.34
N ILE A 114 8.89 -1.52 13.82
CA ILE A 114 10.31 -1.88 13.70
C ILE A 114 11.15 -0.76 14.31
N LYS A 115 11.99 -1.10 15.28
CA LYS A 115 12.84 -0.16 16.01
C LYS A 115 14.29 -0.63 16.01
N SER A 116 15.21 0.31 15.99
CA SER A 116 16.62 0.05 16.31
C SER A 116 16.89 0.26 17.80
N ARG A 117 17.85 -0.46 18.39
CA ARG A 117 18.29 -0.19 19.79
C ARG A 117 18.96 1.18 19.96
N GLY A 118 19.40 1.79 18.87
CA GLY A 118 19.99 3.12 18.85
C GLY A 118 20.48 3.45 17.45
N ASN A 119 21.21 4.55 17.33
CA ASN A 119 21.75 5.02 16.05
C ASN A 119 22.68 3.97 15.41
N ALA A 120 22.63 3.88 14.09
CA ALA A 120 23.51 3.02 13.33
C ALA A 120 24.95 3.52 13.40
N ARG A 121 25.90 2.60 13.54
CA ARG A 121 27.34 2.93 13.54
C ARG A 121 27.86 2.91 12.11
N CYS A 122 28.53 3.97 11.72
CA CYS A 122 29.03 4.17 10.37
C CYS A 122 30.53 3.87 10.28
N THR A 123 31.02 3.56 9.08
CA THR A 123 32.42 3.20 8.81
C THR A 123 33.40 4.38 8.96
N ASP A 124 32.91 5.61 8.88
CA ASP A 124 33.65 6.86 9.13
C ASP A 124 33.70 7.23 10.62
N GLY A 125 33.16 6.38 11.50
CA GLY A 125 33.06 6.63 12.95
C GLY A 125 31.86 7.49 13.36
N SER A 126 31.08 8.02 12.41
CA SER A 126 29.88 8.78 12.69
C SER A 126 28.70 7.86 13.09
N ARG A 127 27.56 8.48 13.42
CA ARG A 127 26.33 7.79 13.78
C ARG A 127 25.17 8.29 12.92
N TYR A 128 24.42 7.35 12.36
CA TYR A 128 23.24 7.66 11.54
C TYR A 128 21.96 7.43 12.36
N PRO A 129 21.05 8.43 12.46
CA PRO A 129 19.78 8.27 13.17
C PRO A 129 18.89 7.27 12.43
N MET A 130 18.49 6.21 13.12
CA MET A 130 17.60 5.19 12.56
C MET A 130 16.15 5.53 12.90
N PRO A 131 15.22 5.56 11.93
CA PRO A 131 13.83 5.86 12.21
C PRO A 131 13.13 4.69 12.91
N GLU A 132 12.11 5.02 13.68
CA GLU A 132 11.08 4.06 14.05
C GLU A 132 10.15 3.86 12.85
N VAL A 133 9.96 2.61 12.43
CA VAL A 133 9.05 2.28 11.34
C VAL A 133 7.76 1.74 11.91
N SER A 134 6.63 2.26 11.44
CA SER A 134 5.31 1.69 11.68
C SER A 134 4.64 1.31 10.37
N CYS A 135 3.99 0.16 10.32
CA CYS A 135 3.24 -0.32 9.15
C CYS A 135 1.86 -0.81 9.55
N LYS A 136 0.88 -0.58 8.67
CA LYS A 136 -0.47 -1.12 8.75
C LYS A 136 -0.85 -1.80 7.45
N SER A 137 -1.80 -2.73 7.51
CA SER A 137 -2.41 -3.33 6.32
C SER A 137 -3.20 -2.25 5.56
N GLY A 138 -2.77 -1.95 4.35
CA GLY A 138 -3.42 -1.03 3.45
C GLY A 138 -4.36 -1.73 2.46
N THR A 139 -4.47 -1.16 1.27
CA THR A 139 -5.28 -1.75 0.19
C THR A 139 -4.72 -3.10 -0.25
N SER A 140 -5.57 -4.12 -0.36
CA SER A 140 -5.19 -5.50 -0.70
C SER A 140 -4.11 -6.07 0.23
N ASP A 141 -4.17 -5.72 1.51
CA ASP A 141 -3.22 -6.13 2.56
C ASP A 141 -1.76 -5.70 2.33
N VAL A 142 -1.49 -4.85 1.34
CA VAL A 142 -0.15 -4.29 1.11
C VAL A 142 0.21 -3.36 2.27
N ALA A 143 1.41 -3.51 2.81
CA ALA A 143 1.88 -2.73 3.94
C ALA A 143 2.03 -1.25 3.59
N GLU A 144 1.29 -0.39 4.27
CA GLU A 144 1.45 1.06 4.27
C GLU A 144 2.32 1.45 5.46
N CYS A 145 3.54 1.92 5.17
CA CYS A 145 4.54 2.15 6.20
C CYS A 145 5.00 3.61 6.27
N SER A 146 5.40 4.03 7.46
CA SER A 146 6.03 5.33 7.72
C SER A 146 7.30 5.18 8.56
N ALA A 147 8.29 6.01 8.30
CA ALA A 147 9.48 6.22 9.13
C ALA A 147 9.32 7.50 9.94
N ARG A 148 9.47 7.40 11.25
CA ARG A 148 9.53 8.53 12.18
C ARG A 148 10.96 8.69 12.70
N TYR A 149 11.59 9.82 12.40
CA TYR A 149 12.90 10.17 12.93
C TYR A 149 12.79 10.98 14.23
N ASP A 150 11.77 11.83 14.32
CA ASP A 150 11.43 12.64 15.48
C ASP A 150 9.93 12.99 15.47
N ALA A 151 9.46 13.86 16.38
CA ALA A 151 8.05 14.20 16.50
C ALA A 151 7.44 14.93 15.27
N LYS A 152 8.28 15.56 14.45
CA LYS A 152 7.87 16.37 13.28
C LYS A 152 8.24 15.70 11.96
N THR A 153 9.24 14.82 11.96
CA THR A 153 9.78 14.18 10.77
C THR A 153 9.21 12.78 10.61
N VAL A 154 8.07 12.68 9.91
CA VAL A 154 7.44 11.42 9.50
C VAL A 154 7.42 11.34 7.97
N VAL A 155 7.93 10.24 7.43
CA VAL A 155 8.14 10.06 6.00
C VAL A 155 7.52 8.73 5.56
N PRO A 156 6.67 8.71 4.51
CA PRO A 156 6.20 7.46 3.92
C PRO A 156 7.37 6.61 3.41
N LEU A 157 7.27 5.30 3.57
CA LEU A 157 8.24 4.38 3.00
C LEU A 157 7.58 3.13 2.44
N THR A 158 8.28 2.48 1.53
CA THR A 158 7.86 1.24 0.91
C THR A 158 8.89 0.15 1.12
N PHE A 159 8.44 -1.02 1.52
CA PHE A 159 9.26 -2.24 1.55
C PHE A 159 9.14 -2.98 0.21
N LYS A 160 10.30 -3.32 -0.36
CA LYS A 160 10.40 -4.20 -1.53
C LYS A 160 11.29 -5.39 -1.22
N LYS A 161 10.80 -6.60 -1.45
CA LYS A 161 11.54 -7.83 -1.22
C LYS A 161 12.75 -7.88 -2.14
N ALA A 162 13.94 -8.08 -1.56
CA ALA A 162 15.17 -8.13 -2.33
C ALA A 162 15.41 -9.55 -2.86
N GLY A 163 15.55 -9.69 -4.18
CA GLY A 163 15.85 -10.97 -4.84
C GLY A 163 14.63 -11.80 -5.21
N ALA A 164 13.48 -11.16 -5.45
CA ALA A 164 12.29 -11.76 -6.05
C ALA A 164 12.41 -11.82 -7.58
#